data_AF-A0A3D2BZW9-F1
#
_entry.id   AF-A0A3D2BZW9-F1
#
_cell.length_a   1.000
_cell.length_b   1.000
_cell.length_c   1.000
_cell.angle_alpha   90.00
_cell.angle_beta   90.00
_cell.angle_gamma   90.00
#
_symmetry.space_group_name_H-M   'P 1'
#
loop_
_entity.id
_entity.type
_entity.pdbx_description
1 polymer ?
#
loop_
_entity_poly.entity_id
_entity_poly.type
_entity_poly.pdbx_seq_one_letter_code
_entity_poly.pdbx_strand_id
1 'polypeptide(L)'
;MNLKFVYSPYQEVKEVLNLLLHKSEYLDLRSVVWPTATKLLELAVNSNKYLGKIQTLWINHSEEINKAFSGLGLKDLGFVTCFIHSISCEGWFNVSDNSIHVRTTNTGGDKELLNTIIHELLHLSTFHKDLSYEEREKIVDEYLKREQFARIL
;
A
#
# COMPACT_ATOMS: atom_id res chain seq x y z
N MET A 1 1.02 -15.57 -3.49
CA MET A 1 1.47 -14.52 -2.55
C MET A 1 0.64 -14.52 -1.27
N ASN A 2 1.30 -14.28 -0.13
CA ASN A 2 0.71 -14.20 1.21
C ASN A 2 1.00 -12.82 1.82
N LEU A 3 -0.03 -12.09 2.24
CA LEU A 3 0.11 -10.80 2.92
C LEU A 3 -0.11 -10.93 4.42
N LYS A 4 0.77 -10.31 5.22
CA LYS A 4 0.56 -10.11 6.65
C LYS A 4 0.38 -8.63 6.95
N PHE A 5 -0.81 -8.27 7.42
CA PHE A 5 -1.10 -6.91 7.88
C PHE A 5 -0.54 -6.67 9.27
N VAL A 6 0.20 -5.57 9.44
CA VAL A 6 0.87 -5.23 10.70
C VAL A 6 0.69 -3.75 10.98
N TYR A 7 0.22 -3.43 12.19
CA TYR A 7 0.41 -2.11 12.76
C TYR A 7 1.68 -2.12 13.61
N SER A 8 2.55 -1.14 13.41
CA SER A 8 3.77 -0.97 14.20
C SER A 8 3.92 0.50 14.58
N PRO A 9 3.83 0.84 15.89
CA PRO A 9 4.08 2.21 16.35
C PRO A 9 5.45 2.74 15.92
N TYR A 10 6.45 1.86 15.86
CA TYR A 10 7.78 2.22 15.38
C TYR A 10 7.78 2.64 13.90
N GLN A 11 7.07 1.90 13.05
CA GLN A 11 6.95 2.28 11.64
C GLN A 11 6.12 3.55 11.47
N GLU A 12 5.07 3.74 12.28
CA GLU A 12 4.28 4.98 12.27
C GLU A 12 5.16 6.20 12.61
N VAL A 13 6.02 6.09 13.63
CA VAL A 13 6.95 7.16 13.99
C VAL A 13 7.98 7.41 12.90
N LYS A 14 8.45 6.36 12.22
CA LYS A 14 9.32 6.52 11.04
C LYS A 14 8.62 7.30 9.93
N GLU A 15 7.35 7.00 9.65
CA GLU A 15 6.56 7.76 8.67
C GLU A 15 6.41 9.23 9.07
N VAL A 16 6.15 9.51 10.36
CA VAL A 16 6.10 10.90 10.86
C VAL A 16 7.41 11.63 10.54
N LEU A 17 8.54 11.03 10.91
CA LEU A 17 9.85 11.63 10.70
C LEU A 17 10.13 11.83 9.22
N ASN A 18 9.80 10.85 8.38
CA ASN A 18 10.00 10.92 6.94
C ASN A 18 9.21 12.09 6.32
N LEU A 19 7.91 12.21 6.65
CA LEU A 19 7.07 13.31 6.17
C LEU A 19 7.59 14.68 6.61
N LEU A 20 8.05 14.80 7.86
CA LEU A 20 8.55 16.07 8.39
C LEU A 20 9.88 16.47 7.77
N LEU A 21 10.79 15.52 7.55
CA LEU A 21 12.11 15.76 6.96
C LEU A 21 12.00 16.10 5.47
N HIS A 22 11.09 15.43 4.76
CA HIS A 22 10.90 15.58 3.32
C HIS A 22 9.67 16.44 2.99
N LYS A 23 9.30 17.36 3.90
CA LYS A 23 8.02 18.09 3.82
C LYS A 23 7.77 18.72 2.45
N SER A 24 8.77 19.33 1.83
CA SER A 24 8.66 19.95 0.52
C SER A 24 8.27 18.98 -0.60
N GLU A 25 8.74 17.74 -0.54
CA GLU A 25 8.48 16.71 -1.55
C GLU A 25 7.02 16.23 -1.48
N TYR A 26 6.45 16.17 -0.27
CA TYR A 26 5.08 15.73 -0.04
C TYR A 26 4.02 16.82 -0.24
N LEU A 27 4.40 18.10 -0.31
CA LEU A 27 3.45 19.20 -0.50
C LEU A 27 2.77 19.17 -1.88
N ASP A 28 3.45 18.60 -2.88
CA ASP A 28 2.95 18.51 -4.26
C ASP A 28 2.10 17.24 -4.50
N LEU A 29 2.06 16.32 -3.53
CA LEU A 29 1.23 15.12 -3.63
C LEU A 29 -0.24 15.43 -3.27
N ARG A 30 -1.15 14.95 -4.11
CA ARG A 30 -2.59 15.23 -3.99
C ARG A 30 -3.23 14.71 -2.69
N SER A 31 -2.64 13.69 -2.08
CA SER A 31 -3.28 12.93 -1.01
C SER A 31 -2.27 12.54 0.06
N VAL A 32 -1.90 13.52 0.90
CA VAL A 32 -1.02 13.31 2.07
C VAL A 32 -1.77 13.64 3.34
N VAL A 33 -1.71 12.73 4.30
CA VAL A 33 -2.21 12.96 5.65
C VAL A 33 -1.04 13.30 6.56
N TRP A 34 -0.95 14.59 6.90
CA TRP A 34 0.05 15.09 7.83
C TRP A 34 -0.19 14.61 9.26
N PRO A 35 0.89 14.38 10.02
CA PRO A 35 0.78 13.90 11.39
C PRO A 35 0.18 14.96 12.31
N THR A 36 -0.78 14.55 13.12
CA THR A 36 -1.31 15.29 14.27
C THR A 36 -1.34 14.37 15.48
N ALA A 37 -1.25 14.95 16.68
CA ALA A 37 -1.35 14.16 17.91
C ALA A 37 -2.62 13.29 17.96
N THR A 38 -3.75 13.84 17.47
CA THR A 38 -5.02 13.13 17.38
C THR A 38 -4.96 11.91 16.46
N LYS A 39 -4.37 12.03 15.26
CA LYS A 39 -4.29 10.93 14.29
C LYS A 39 -3.38 9.79 14.76
N LEU A 40 -2.24 10.14 15.37
CA LEU A 40 -1.32 9.15 15.93
C LEU A 40 -1.96 8.35 17.06
N LEU A 41 -2.76 9.01 17.91
CA LEU A 41 -3.52 8.33 18.97
C LEU A 41 -4.67 7.48 18.40
N GLU A 42 -5.39 7.98 17.41
CA GLU A 42 -6.56 7.31 16.84
C GLU A 42 -6.21 5.92 16.29
N LEU A 43 -5.14 5.80 15.49
CA LEU A 43 -4.74 4.49 14.97
C LEU A 43 -4.08 3.61 16.03
N ALA A 44 -3.31 4.16 16.96
CA ALA A 44 -2.76 3.35 18.05
C ALA A 44 -3.88 2.64 18.84
N VAL A 45 -4.94 3.38 19.17
CA VAL A 45 -6.10 2.87 19.92
C VAL A 45 -6.97 1.92 19.07
N ASN A 46 -7.15 2.22 17.79
CA ASN A 46 -8.06 1.46 16.91
C ASN A 46 -7.36 0.49 15.96
N SER A 47 -6.04 0.28 16.10
CA SER A 47 -5.20 -0.52 15.20
C SER A 47 -5.79 -1.90 14.94
N ASN A 48 -6.23 -2.62 15.97
CA ASN A 48 -6.86 -3.93 15.85
C ASN A 48 -8.15 -3.90 14.99
N LYS A 49 -8.95 -2.84 15.11
CA LYS A 49 -10.17 -2.67 14.32
C LYS A 49 -9.83 -2.48 12.84
N TYR A 50 -8.85 -1.62 12.54
CA TYR A 50 -8.41 -1.39 11.17
C TYR A 50 -7.74 -2.63 10.56
N LEU A 51 -6.91 -3.34 11.34
CA LEU A 51 -6.31 -4.61 10.94
C LEU A 51 -7.38 -5.66 10.63
N GLY A 52 -8.37 -5.82 11.50
CA GLY A 52 -9.47 -6.77 11.26
C GLY A 52 -10.25 -6.43 9.99
N LYS A 53 -10.54 -5.15 9.76
CA LYS A 53 -11.21 -4.68 8.54
C LYS A 53 -10.39 -4.98 7.28
N ILE A 54 -9.12 -4.55 7.25
CA ILE A 54 -8.28 -4.69 6.05
C ILE A 54 -7.98 -6.16 5.76
N GLN A 55 -7.80 -6.97 6.80
CA GLN A 55 -7.58 -8.41 6.66
C GLN A 55 -8.83 -9.12 6.11
N THR A 56 -10.02 -8.74 6.57
CA THR A 56 -11.28 -9.28 6.03
C THR A 56 -11.45 -8.90 4.55
N LEU A 57 -11.20 -7.62 4.22
CA LEU A 57 -11.21 -7.14 2.84
C LEU A 57 -10.24 -7.95 1.98
N TRP A 58 -9.00 -8.11 2.42
CA TRP A 58 -7.99 -8.87 1.68
C TRP A 58 -8.37 -10.33 1.49
N ILE A 59 -8.84 -11.02 2.54
CA ILE A 59 -9.23 -12.44 2.46
C ILE A 59 -10.27 -12.64 1.35
N ASN A 60 -11.26 -11.75 1.26
CA ASN A 60 -12.33 -11.83 0.27
C ASN A 60 -11.85 -11.71 -1.18
N HIS A 61 -10.71 -11.05 -1.43
CA HIS A 61 -10.20 -10.79 -2.78
C HIS A 61 -8.87 -11.50 -3.10
N SER A 62 -8.18 -12.04 -2.08
CA SER A 62 -6.80 -12.54 -2.21
C SER A 62 -6.65 -13.68 -3.23
N GLU A 63 -7.66 -14.53 -3.38
CA GLU A 63 -7.63 -15.62 -4.36
C GLU A 63 -7.67 -15.09 -5.79
N GLU A 64 -8.59 -14.16 -6.08
CA GLU A 64 -8.72 -13.53 -7.39
C GLU A 64 -7.50 -12.70 -7.75
N ILE A 65 -6.96 -11.96 -6.78
CA ILE A 65 -5.73 -11.19 -6.94
C ILE A 65 -4.55 -12.12 -7.24
N ASN A 66 -4.38 -13.20 -6.48
CA ASN A 66 -3.33 -14.20 -6.75
C ASN A 66 -3.46 -14.83 -8.14
N LYS A 67 -4.69 -15.13 -8.58
CA LYS A 67 -4.98 -15.60 -9.94
C LYS A 67 -4.63 -14.56 -10.99
N ALA A 68 -4.93 -13.28 -10.75
CA ALA A 68 -4.57 -12.18 -11.64
C ALA A 68 -3.04 -12.05 -11.78
N PHE A 69 -2.32 -12.06 -10.67
CA PHE A 69 -0.85 -12.02 -10.67
C PHE A 69 -0.25 -13.19 -11.44
N SER A 70 -0.71 -14.41 -11.17
CA SER A 70 -0.24 -15.61 -11.87
C SER A 70 -0.60 -15.61 -13.35
N GLY A 71 -1.82 -15.20 -13.70
CA GLY A 71 -2.30 -15.18 -15.09
C GLY A 71 -1.61 -14.14 -15.97
N LEU A 72 -1.05 -13.09 -15.35
CA LEU A 72 -0.25 -12.06 -16.01
C LEU A 72 1.26 -12.37 -16.00
N GLY A 73 1.67 -13.51 -15.45
CA GLY A 73 3.08 -13.90 -15.35
C GLY A 73 3.90 -12.98 -14.44
N LEU A 74 3.26 -12.32 -13.47
CA LEU A 74 3.95 -11.48 -12.51
C LEU A 74 4.79 -12.32 -11.55
N LYS A 75 5.91 -11.75 -11.10
CA LYS A 75 6.81 -12.38 -10.14
C LYS A 75 6.04 -12.77 -8.87
N ASP A 76 6.24 -14.00 -8.40
CA ASP A 76 5.73 -14.40 -7.09
C ASP A 76 6.50 -13.66 -5.99
N LEU A 77 5.76 -12.85 -5.23
CA LEU A 77 6.29 -12.06 -4.11
C LEU A 77 6.47 -12.88 -2.84
N GLY A 78 5.98 -14.13 -2.79
CA GLY A 78 6.08 -14.97 -1.61
C GLY A 78 5.32 -14.35 -0.43
N PHE A 79 6.04 -14.07 0.66
CA PHE A 79 5.50 -13.44 1.87
C PHE A 79 5.78 -11.94 1.87
N VAL A 80 4.73 -11.12 1.93
CA VAL A 80 4.79 -9.65 1.96
C VAL A 80 4.24 -9.14 3.27
N THR A 81 4.95 -8.20 3.91
CA THR A 81 4.42 -7.47 5.07
C THR A 81 3.72 -6.21 4.60
N CYS A 82 2.46 -6.02 4.97
CA CYS A 82 1.72 -4.79 4.73
C CYS A 82 1.64 -3.99 6.04
N PHE A 83 2.44 -2.94 6.15
CA PHE A 83 2.34 -2.00 7.26
C PHE A 83 1.15 -1.06 7.04
N ILE A 84 0.34 -0.88 8.08
CA ILE A 84 -0.79 0.04 8.03
C ILE A 84 -0.48 1.33 8.79
N HIS A 85 -0.87 2.46 8.19
CA HIS A 85 -0.57 3.80 8.68
C HIS A 85 -1.82 4.69 8.78
N SER A 86 -1.78 5.66 9.68
CA SER A 86 -2.86 6.66 9.84
C SER A 86 -2.56 7.94 9.08
N ILE A 87 -1.28 8.14 8.81
CA ILE A 87 -0.65 9.29 8.17
C ILE A 87 0.07 8.82 6.89
N SER A 88 0.80 9.73 6.25
CA SER A 88 1.57 9.51 5.01
C SER A 88 0.78 9.69 3.73
N CYS A 89 1.40 9.38 2.59
CA CYS A 89 0.74 9.23 1.30
C CYS A 89 -0.19 8.00 1.29
N GLU A 90 -0.88 7.73 0.19
CA GLU A 90 -1.82 6.62 0.10
C GLU A 90 -1.13 5.26 0.27
N GLY A 91 -0.04 5.06 -0.44
CA GLY A 91 0.81 3.88 -0.32
C GLY A 91 2.25 4.17 -0.73
N TRP A 92 3.14 3.25 -0.35
CA TRP A 92 4.48 3.12 -0.88
C TRP A 92 5.02 1.70 -0.60
N PHE A 93 6.15 1.34 -1.21
CA PHE A 93 6.72 -0.01 -1.10
C PHE A 93 8.22 0.00 -0.81
N ASN A 94 8.71 -1.09 -0.22
CA ASN A 94 10.12 -1.30 0.07
C ASN A 94 10.56 -2.68 -0.42
N VAL A 95 11.46 -2.66 -1.41
CA VAL A 95 12.00 -3.87 -2.04
C VAL A 95 12.94 -4.63 -1.10
N SER A 96 13.64 -3.92 -0.20
CA SER A 96 14.69 -4.52 0.64
C SER A 96 14.15 -5.47 1.71
N ASP A 97 12.96 -5.21 2.24
CA ASP A 97 12.29 -6.03 3.25
C ASP A 97 10.99 -6.66 2.74
N ASN A 98 10.74 -6.57 1.41
CA ASN A 98 9.55 -7.09 0.73
C ASN A 98 8.26 -6.66 1.43
N SER A 99 8.12 -5.36 1.63
CA SER A 99 6.98 -4.78 2.32
C SER A 99 6.28 -3.69 1.50
N ILE A 100 5.00 -3.51 1.81
CA ILE A 100 4.20 -2.38 1.37
C ILE A 100 3.71 -1.63 2.59
N HIS A 101 3.45 -0.35 2.41
CA HIS A 101 2.98 0.57 3.41
C HIS A 101 1.72 1.22 2.87
N VAL A 102 0.63 1.14 3.62
CA VAL A 102 -0.68 1.61 3.16
C VAL A 102 -1.33 2.44 4.25
N ARG A 103 -1.75 3.64 3.89
CA ARG A 103 -2.53 4.49 4.79
C ARG A 103 -3.97 4.00 4.82
N THR A 104 -4.59 3.93 6.00
CA THR A 104 -6.01 3.53 6.15
C THR A 104 -6.97 4.71 6.25
N THR A 105 -6.47 5.90 6.52
CA THR A 105 -7.26 7.12 6.65
C THR A 105 -7.51 7.75 5.27
N ASN A 106 -8.72 8.25 5.05
CA ASN A 106 -9.11 8.98 3.83
C ASN A 106 -8.90 8.22 2.51
N THR A 107 -8.89 6.89 2.51
CA THR A 107 -8.71 6.07 1.29
C THR A 107 -9.98 5.91 0.46
N GLY A 108 -10.89 6.89 0.44
CA GLY A 108 -12.15 6.85 -0.34
C GLY A 108 -13.08 5.64 -0.14
N GLY A 109 -12.78 4.71 0.78
CA GLY A 109 -13.52 3.48 1.04
C GLY A 109 -12.69 2.20 0.82
N ASP A 110 -13.38 1.06 0.79
CA ASP A 110 -12.73 -0.26 0.72
C ASP A 110 -12.15 -0.54 -0.67
N LYS A 111 -12.80 -0.06 -1.74
CA LYS A 111 -12.33 -0.23 -3.12
C LYS A 111 -11.00 0.48 -3.36
N GLU A 112 -10.86 1.72 -2.91
CA GLU A 112 -9.63 2.48 -3.10
C GLU A 112 -8.51 1.95 -2.18
N LEU A 113 -8.82 1.52 -0.94
CA LEU A 113 -7.85 0.80 -0.10
C LEU A 113 -7.33 -0.48 -0.76
N LEU A 114 -8.22 -1.27 -1.36
CA LEU A 114 -7.84 -2.48 -2.10
C LEU A 114 -6.98 -2.13 -3.33
N ASN A 115 -7.36 -1.07 -4.06
CA ASN A 115 -6.58 -0.57 -5.19
C ASN A 115 -5.17 -0.18 -4.78
N THR A 116 -5.01 0.58 -3.68
CA THR A 116 -3.70 0.94 -3.14
C THR A 116 -2.87 -0.29 -2.81
N ILE A 117 -3.44 -1.29 -2.12
CA ILE A 117 -2.72 -2.54 -1.82
C ILE A 117 -2.24 -3.21 -3.11
N ILE A 118 -3.12 -3.37 -4.11
CA ILE A 118 -2.76 -4.00 -5.39
C ILE A 118 -1.68 -3.19 -6.11
N HIS A 119 -1.80 -1.86 -6.13
CA HIS A 119 -0.85 -0.95 -6.75
C HIS A 119 0.56 -1.10 -6.17
N GLU A 120 0.71 -1.10 -4.84
CA GLU A 120 2.01 -1.29 -4.19
C GLU A 120 2.59 -2.69 -4.41
N LEU A 121 1.73 -3.72 -4.49
CA LEU A 121 2.17 -5.07 -4.82
C LEU A 121 2.65 -5.18 -6.28
N LEU A 122 1.99 -4.49 -7.20
CA LEU A 122 2.44 -4.40 -8.59
C LEU A 122 3.81 -3.76 -8.67
N HIS A 123 4.05 -2.67 -7.95
CA HIS A 123 5.38 -2.09 -7.84
C HIS A 123 6.44 -3.09 -7.35
N LEU A 124 6.18 -3.82 -6.25
CA LEU A 124 7.12 -4.85 -5.77
C LEU A 124 7.38 -5.94 -6.82
N SER A 125 6.35 -6.34 -7.56
CA SER A 125 6.44 -7.43 -8.54
C SER A 125 7.16 -7.03 -9.83
N THR A 126 7.11 -5.75 -10.18
CA THR A 126 7.63 -5.17 -11.44
C THR A 126 8.84 -4.27 -11.22
N PHE A 127 9.36 -4.20 -10.01
CA PHE A 127 10.44 -3.27 -9.68
C PHE A 127 11.72 -3.54 -10.49
N HIS A 128 12.18 -2.50 -11.16
CA HIS A 128 13.49 -2.45 -11.80
C HIS A 128 14.22 -1.18 -11.35
N LYS A 129 15.39 -1.36 -10.73
CA LYS A 129 16.19 -0.26 -10.14
C LYS A 129 16.64 0.79 -11.18
N ASP A 130 16.78 0.37 -12.44
CA ASP A 130 17.32 1.19 -13.52
C ASP A 130 16.25 2.08 -14.18
N LEU A 131 14.97 1.92 -13.81
CA LEU A 131 13.87 2.74 -14.30
C LEU A 131 13.65 3.97 -13.41
N SER A 132 13.21 5.07 -14.02
CA SER A 132 12.71 6.27 -13.34
C SER A 132 11.40 6.01 -12.58
N TYR A 133 10.97 6.96 -11.75
CA TYR A 133 9.69 6.89 -11.06
C TYR A 133 8.53 6.82 -12.05
N GLU A 134 8.48 7.73 -13.03
CA GLU A 134 7.40 7.80 -14.01
C GLU A 134 7.29 6.53 -14.87
N GLU A 135 8.42 5.91 -15.19
CA GLU A 135 8.43 4.63 -15.91
C GLU A 135 7.85 3.49 -15.08
N ARG A 136 8.14 3.45 -13.77
CA ARG A 136 7.59 2.44 -12.85
C ARG A 136 6.09 2.62 -12.67
N GLU A 137 5.62 3.85 -12.47
CA GLU A 137 4.19 4.18 -12.40
C GLU A 137 3.46 3.72 -13.66
N LYS A 138 4.03 4.01 -14.84
CA LYS A 138 3.43 3.63 -16.11
C LYS A 138 3.26 2.11 -16.26
N ILE A 139 4.25 1.33 -15.80
CA ILE A 139 4.16 -0.14 -15.81
C ILE A 139 2.99 -0.61 -14.94
N VAL A 140 2.86 -0.07 -13.72
CA VAL A 140 1.76 -0.41 -12.81
C VAL A 140 0.40 -0.04 -13.41
N ASP A 141 0.28 1.17 -13.96
CA ASP A 141 -0.93 1.64 -14.65
C ASP A 141 -1.34 0.75 -15.82
N GLU A 142 -0.37 0.24 -16.58
CA GLU A 142 -0.62 -0.70 -17.69
C GLU A 142 -1.15 -2.03 -17.19
N TYR A 143 -0.68 -2.53 -16.04
CA TYR A 143 -1.21 -3.73 -15.41
C TYR A 143 -2.61 -3.53 -14.83
N LEU A 144 -2.88 -2.42 -14.14
CA LEU A 144 -4.20 -2.12 -13.57
C LEU A 144 -5.30 -2.03 -14.64
N LYS A 145 -4.95 -1.64 -15.87
CA LYS A 145 -5.88 -1.62 -17.02
C LYS A 145 -6.17 -2.99 -17.62
N ARG A 146 -5.45 -4.04 -17.23
CA ARG A 146 -5.68 -5.40 -17.73
C ARG A 146 -6.98 -5.94 -17.16
N GLU A 147 -7.67 -6.75 -17.96
CA GLU A 147 -8.98 -7.31 -17.63
C GLU A 147 -8.99 -8.05 -16.29
N GLN A 148 -7.90 -8.72 -15.94
CA GLN A 148 -7.74 -9.44 -14.68
C GLN A 148 -7.90 -8.53 -13.45
N PHE A 149 -7.35 -7.32 -13.49
CA PHE A 149 -7.46 -6.35 -12.39
C PHE A 149 -8.69 -5.46 -12.53
N ALA A 150 -9.08 -5.08 -13.75
CA ALA A 150 -10.27 -4.26 -13.99
C ALA A 150 -11.58 -4.96 -13.55
N ARG A 151 -11.62 -6.30 -13.51
CA ARG A 151 -12.75 -7.07 -12.97
C ARG A 151 -12.81 -7.09 -11.45
N ILE A 152 -11.66 -6.96 -10.77
CA ILE A 152 -11.55 -6.95 -9.31
C ILE A 152 -11.87 -5.54 -8.77
N LEU A 153 -11.43 -4.51 -9.49
CA LEU A 153 -11.49 -3.09 -9.10
C LEU A 153 -12.74 -2.39 -9.62
#